data_AF-A0A9D0T478-F1
#
_entry.id   AF-A0A9D0T478-F1
#
_cell.length_a   1.000
_cell.length_b   1.000
_cell.length_c   1.000
_cell.angle_alpha   90.00
_cell.angle_beta   90.00
_cell.angle_gamma   90.00
#
_symmetry.space_group_name_H-M   'P 1'
#
loop_
_entity.id
_entity.type
_entity.pdbx_description
1 polymer ?
#
loop_
_entity_poly.entity_id
_entity_poly.type
_entity_poly.pdbx_seq_one_letter_code
_entity_poly.pdbx_strand_id
1 'polypeptide(L)'
;MQKPLMNGWHGLINHPMRFPSLEKPVIQHIVYRHAEDAAFLWLQRDRLVRVSDACLIDIQNIDQKIHAHINGLHAAGQAGWETAWEALQQFTEPGEMFVASAVAFALFDDEVPFLALLSMVDAEPVTRRGFLSACAWCEERQVIPVMKRFFQSESLQQYGIGIAACALRRLNPGKVIHFALTQNDPGLQVCALRATGELGLQEHAHHLRRIFADQKGEQHFWAAWSLVLLGDRGPALEQLCRVMQDTQHPCQSRALSLAIRALPFDRSGDYINNMSEQDGLSRQAVIACGILGAPESIPWLIHCMSNASLVCIAGDAFSRITGVALDKEGLITEPPCIDPEDEDGISDDACWPDANKIDQWWQSHKTTYVSGQRYLLGRKLDREHMLSVLESGTQAVRRGVALDLMLSGHHSFLCNTAQS
;
A
#
# COMPACT_ATOMS: atom_id res chain seq x y z
N MET A 1 26.64 -1.42 24.76
CA MET A 1 26.81 -2.86 25.08
C MET A 1 27.11 -3.59 23.78
N GLN A 2 28.25 -4.26 23.70
CA GLN A 2 28.82 -4.85 22.48
C GLN A 2 27.88 -5.93 21.90
N LYS A 3 27.54 -5.83 20.60
CA LYS A 3 26.85 -6.88 19.81
C LYS A 3 27.86 -8.01 19.52
N PRO A 4 27.71 -9.23 20.04
CA PRO A 4 28.52 -10.37 19.64
C PRO A 4 27.72 -11.23 18.65
N LEU A 5 27.72 -10.87 17.36
CA LEU A 5 27.23 -11.73 16.26
C LEU A 5 28.17 -11.78 15.05
N MET A 6 29.30 -11.07 15.05
CA MET A 6 30.14 -10.90 13.84
C MET A 6 31.32 -11.89 13.69
N ASN A 7 31.60 -12.76 14.66
CA ASN A 7 32.85 -13.55 14.62
C ASN A 7 32.79 -14.85 13.80
N GLY A 8 31.63 -15.23 13.26
CA GLY A 8 31.47 -16.45 12.44
C GLY A 8 31.54 -16.25 10.92
N TRP A 9 31.48 -15.00 10.44
CA TRP A 9 31.17 -14.71 9.03
C TRP A 9 32.38 -14.33 8.16
N HIS A 10 33.56 -14.11 8.76
CA HIS A 10 34.78 -13.72 8.02
C HIS A 10 35.24 -14.80 7.02
N GLY A 11 34.85 -16.06 7.19
CA GLY A 11 35.17 -17.16 6.27
C GLY A 11 34.26 -17.26 5.04
N LEU A 12 33.07 -16.63 5.06
CA LEU A 12 32.09 -16.67 3.96
C LEU A 12 32.25 -15.51 2.96
N ILE A 13 32.95 -14.45 3.37
CA ILE A 13 33.18 -13.22 2.58
C ILE A 13 34.19 -13.45 1.44
N ASN A 14 35.13 -14.38 1.61
CA ASN A 14 36.14 -14.71 0.61
C ASN A 14 35.70 -15.80 -0.38
N HIS A 15 34.41 -16.15 -0.43
CA HIS A 15 33.92 -17.05 -1.48
C HIS A 15 33.87 -16.25 -2.79
N PRO A 16 34.69 -16.57 -3.80
CA PRO A 16 34.62 -15.87 -5.08
C PRO A 16 33.26 -16.16 -5.70
N MET A 17 32.37 -15.17 -5.69
CA MET A 17 31.09 -15.30 -6.38
C MET A 17 31.34 -15.38 -7.89
N ARG A 18 30.44 -16.06 -8.59
CA ARG A 18 30.46 -16.16 -10.05
C ARG A 18 30.00 -14.84 -10.69
N PHE A 19 30.76 -13.79 -10.51
CA PHE A 19 30.68 -12.64 -11.39
C PHE A 19 31.54 -12.88 -12.63
N PRO A 20 31.13 -12.41 -13.82
CA PRO A 20 32.08 -12.25 -14.91
C PRO A 20 33.22 -11.35 -14.40
N SER A 21 34.47 -11.79 -14.59
CA SER A 21 35.64 -10.98 -14.29
C SER A 21 35.54 -9.66 -15.03
N LEU A 22 35.55 -8.54 -14.30
CA LEU A 22 35.49 -7.23 -14.91
C LEU A 22 36.79 -6.97 -15.69
N GLU A 23 36.66 -6.72 -16.99
CA GLU A 23 37.79 -6.30 -17.85
C GLU A 23 38.27 -4.87 -17.53
N LYS A 24 37.54 -4.13 -16.67
CA LYS A 24 37.80 -2.72 -16.34
C LYS A 24 37.90 -2.49 -14.83
N PRO A 25 38.74 -1.53 -14.37
CA PRO A 25 38.90 -1.23 -12.95
C PRO A 25 37.62 -0.67 -12.34
N VAL A 26 37.25 -1.18 -11.16
CA VAL A 26 36.14 -0.68 -10.35
C VAL A 26 36.54 0.61 -9.64
N ILE A 27 35.71 1.64 -9.75
CA ILE A 27 35.89 2.91 -9.04
C ILE A 27 35.05 2.86 -7.75
N GLN A 28 35.67 2.48 -6.64
CA GLN A 28 34.97 2.16 -5.38
C GLN A 28 34.03 3.26 -4.86
N HIS A 29 34.45 4.53 -4.93
CA HIS A 29 33.61 5.65 -4.46
C HIS A 29 32.32 5.81 -5.28
N ILE A 30 32.30 5.38 -6.55
CA ILE A 30 31.10 5.41 -7.40
C ILE A 30 30.16 4.28 -7.00
N VAL A 31 30.70 3.08 -6.71
CA VAL A 31 29.92 1.93 -6.25
C VAL A 31 29.25 2.23 -4.91
N TYR A 32 29.99 2.82 -3.96
CA TYR A 32 29.45 3.30 -2.69
C TYR A 32 28.27 4.25 -2.89
N ARG A 33 28.43 5.26 -3.77
CA ARG A 33 27.37 6.20 -4.09
C ARG A 33 26.13 5.52 -4.69
N HIS A 34 26.32 4.50 -5.54
CA HIS A 34 25.18 3.73 -6.05
C HIS A 34 24.41 3.02 -4.94
N ALA A 35 25.08 2.43 -3.95
CA ALA A 35 24.42 1.77 -2.83
C ALA A 35 23.65 2.77 -1.95
N GLU A 36 24.31 3.87 -1.57
CA GLU A 36 23.71 4.93 -0.73
C GLU A 36 22.51 5.61 -1.41
N ASP A 37 22.68 6.05 -2.65
CA ASP A 37 21.61 6.75 -3.39
C ASP A 37 20.42 5.81 -3.65
N ALA A 38 20.65 4.53 -3.96
CA ALA A 38 19.57 3.56 -4.15
C ALA A 38 18.76 3.33 -2.86
N ALA A 39 19.42 3.22 -1.71
CA ALA A 39 18.77 3.05 -0.42
C ALA A 39 17.95 4.28 -0.05
N PHE A 40 18.50 5.48 -0.26
CA PHE A 40 17.82 6.75 -0.01
C PHE A 40 16.61 6.96 -0.94
N LEU A 41 16.77 6.70 -2.23
CA LEU A 41 15.67 6.77 -3.20
C LEU A 41 14.59 5.74 -2.90
N TRP A 42 14.94 4.55 -2.42
CA TRP A 42 13.95 3.57 -1.98
C TRP A 42 13.10 4.09 -0.81
N LEU A 43 13.69 4.79 0.17
CA LEU A 43 12.93 5.41 1.28
C LEU A 43 11.95 6.47 0.77
N GLN A 44 12.37 7.27 -0.21
CA GLN A 44 11.49 8.24 -0.86
C GLN A 44 10.35 7.54 -1.61
N ARG A 45 10.65 6.50 -2.39
CA ARG A 45 9.67 5.69 -3.12
C ARG A 45 8.66 5.06 -2.17
N ASP A 46 9.13 4.47 -1.07
CA ASP A 46 8.29 3.84 -0.07
C ASP A 46 7.28 4.84 0.51
N ARG A 47 7.70 6.08 0.79
CA ARG A 47 6.76 7.16 1.16
C ARG A 47 5.82 7.53 0.02
N LEU A 48 6.36 7.75 -1.18
CA LEU A 48 5.64 8.22 -2.37
C LEU A 48 4.41 7.37 -2.69
N VAL A 49 4.53 6.03 -2.62
CA VAL A 49 3.40 5.10 -2.89
C VAL A 49 2.25 5.20 -1.88
N ARG A 50 2.43 5.90 -0.75
CA ARG A 50 1.39 6.12 0.27
C ARG A 50 0.77 7.50 0.21
N VAL A 51 1.47 8.47 -0.36
CA VAL A 51 1.00 9.85 -0.50
C VAL A 51 -0.27 9.87 -1.36
N SER A 52 -1.24 10.69 -0.99
CA SER A 52 -2.58 10.64 -1.59
C SER A 52 -2.65 11.20 -3.01
N ASP A 53 -1.86 12.22 -3.29
CA ASP A 53 -1.85 13.03 -4.53
C ASP A 53 -0.79 12.57 -5.55
N ALA A 54 0.24 11.82 -5.13
CA ALA A 54 1.23 11.22 -6.02
C ALA A 54 0.56 10.41 -7.15
N CYS A 55 1.03 10.55 -8.37
CA CYS A 55 0.50 9.84 -9.54
C CYS A 55 1.42 8.71 -10.01
N LEU A 56 0.99 7.93 -11.00
CA LEU A 56 1.79 6.81 -11.52
C LEU A 56 3.13 7.26 -12.10
N ILE A 57 3.16 8.40 -12.81
CA ILE A 57 4.39 8.91 -13.42
C ILE A 57 5.42 9.32 -12.36
N ASP A 58 5.00 9.83 -11.19
CA ASP A 58 5.93 10.13 -10.09
C ASP A 58 6.64 8.86 -9.60
N ILE A 59 5.90 7.76 -9.50
CA ILE A 59 6.44 6.45 -9.11
C ILE A 59 7.36 5.91 -10.19
N GLN A 60 6.97 5.98 -11.46
CA GLN A 60 7.81 5.55 -12.58
C GLN A 60 9.13 6.33 -12.63
N ASN A 61 9.09 7.64 -12.38
CA ASN A 61 10.28 8.49 -12.37
C ASN A 61 11.26 8.11 -11.26
N ILE A 62 10.78 7.86 -10.04
CA ILE A 62 11.66 7.42 -8.96
C ILE A 62 12.13 5.97 -9.18
N ASP A 63 11.27 5.12 -9.76
CA ASP A 63 11.61 3.73 -10.01
C ASP A 63 12.73 3.60 -11.05
N GLN A 64 12.70 4.43 -12.10
CA GLN A 64 13.79 4.53 -13.07
C GLN A 64 15.12 4.94 -12.44
N LYS A 65 15.11 5.88 -11.49
CA LYS A 65 16.32 6.30 -10.78
C LYS A 65 16.89 5.16 -9.94
N ILE A 66 16.03 4.51 -9.12
CA ILE A 66 16.44 3.34 -8.33
C ILE A 66 17.03 2.26 -9.23
N HIS A 67 16.36 1.95 -10.34
CA HIS A 67 16.80 0.94 -11.30
C HIS A 67 18.20 1.26 -11.87
N ALA A 68 18.48 2.53 -12.19
CA ALA A 68 19.80 2.95 -12.67
C ALA A 68 20.91 2.70 -11.64
N HIS A 69 20.67 2.99 -10.36
CA HIS A 69 21.67 2.74 -9.30
C HIS A 69 21.86 1.24 -9.02
N ILE A 70 20.79 0.44 -9.01
CA ILE A 70 20.90 -1.02 -8.87
C ILE A 70 21.67 -1.63 -10.05
N ASN A 71 21.43 -1.18 -11.28
CA ASN A 71 22.19 -1.62 -12.45
C ASN A 71 23.68 -1.24 -12.34
N GLY A 72 24.00 -0.08 -11.76
CA GLY A 72 25.38 0.31 -11.44
C GLY A 72 26.07 -0.66 -10.48
N LEU A 73 25.36 -1.14 -9.46
CA LEU A 73 25.86 -2.16 -8.53
C LEU A 73 26.03 -3.53 -9.21
N HIS A 74 25.06 -3.96 -10.02
CA HIS A 74 25.20 -5.20 -10.80
C HIS A 74 26.40 -5.14 -11.76
N ALA A 75 26.62 -4.00 -12.42
CA ALA A 75 27.77 -3.79 -13.29
C ALA A 75 29.11 -3.78 -12.54
N ALA A 76 29.14 -3.45 -11.25
CA ALA A 76 30.32 -3.52 -10.40
C ALA A 76 30.62 -4.94 -9.89
N GLY A 77 29.75 -5.92 -10.18
CA GLY A 77 29.94 -7.32 -9.84
C GLY A 77 30.13 -7.55 -8.33
N GLN A 78 31.19 -8.27 -7.96
CA GLN A 78 31.53 -8.59 -6.56
C GLN A 78 31.63 -7.35 -5.69
N ALA A 79 32.26 -6.29 -6.19
CA ALA A 79 32.39 -5.04 -5.44
C ALA A 79 31.02 -4.39 -5.18
N GLY A 80 30.07 -4.54 -6.10
CA GLY A 80 28.69 -4.06 -5.91
C GLY A 80 27.96 -4.78 -4.79
N TRP A 81 28.11 -6.11 -4.70
CA TRP A 81 27.58 -6.88 -3.57
C TRP A 81 28.26 -6.53 -2.25
N GLU A 82 29.59 -6.53 -2.21
CA GLU A 82 30.36 -6.23 -0.99
C GLU A 82 29.96 -4.87 -0.42
N THR A 83 29.88 -3.85 -1.28
CA THR A 83 29.44 -2.51 -0.90
C THR A 83 28.01 -2.51 -0.33
N ALA A 84 27.06 -3.18 -1.00
CA ALA A 84 25.67 -3.22 -0.55
C ALA A 84 25.51 -3.99 0.77
N TRP A 85 26.28 -5.07 0.94
CA TRP A 85 26.29 -5.87 2.15
C TRP A 85 26.93 -5.12 3.33
N GLU A 86 28.05 -4.45 3.12
CA GLU A 86 28.71 -3.60 4.12
C GLU A 86 27.80 -2.47 4.59
N ALA A 87 27.12 -1.78 3.66
CA ALA A 87 26.15 -0.75 3.99
C ALA A 87 24.99 -1.31 4.85
N LEU A 88 24.44 -2.46 4.48
CA LEU A 88 23.41 -3.13 5.28
C LEU A 88 23.90 -3.51 6.68
N GLN A 89 25.13 -4.02 6.81
CA GLN A 89 25.70 -4.35 8.12
C GLN A 89 25.93 -3.10 8.99
N GLN A 90 26.30 -1.99 8.37
CA GLN A 90 26.57 -0.74 9.06
C GLN A 90 25.29 -0.08 9.58
N PHE A 91 24.25 0.00 8.74
CA PHE A 91 23.03 0.76 9.05
C PHE A 91 21.88 -0.12 9.52
N THR A 92 21.73 -1.33 8.99
CA THR A 92 20.63 -2.27 9.33
C THR A 92 19.24 -1.64 9.11
N GLU A 93 19.09 -0.87 8.04
CA GLU A 93 17.88 -0.12 7.72
C GLU A 93 17.17 -0.74 6.49
N PRO A 94 15.88 -0.44 6.27
CA PRO A 94 15.11 -1.09 5.20
C PRO A 94 15.59 -0.72 3.79
N GLY A 95 16.17 0.46 3.58
CA GLY A 95 16.68 0.89 2.27
C GLY A 95 17.88 0.07 1.83
N GLU A 96 18.85 -0.11 2.72
CA GLU A 96 20.04 -0.92 2.52
C GLU A 96 19.65 -2.39 2.33
N MET A 97 18.64 -2.86 3.08
CA MET A 97 18.15 -4.22 2.90
C MET A 97 17.54 -4.43 1.52
N PHE A 98 16.77 -3.46 1.02
CA PHE A 98 16.24 -3.50 -0.34
C PHE A 98 17.38 -3.59 -1.37
N VAL A 99 18.40 -2.75 -1.24
CA VAL A 99 19.54 -2.70 -2.18
C VAL A 99 20.31 -4.01 -2.16
N ALA A 100 20.74 -4.48 -0.97
CA ALA A 100 21.49 -5.73 -0.84
C ALA A 100 20.70 -6.93 -1.38
N SER A 101 19.38 -6.98 -1.11
CA SER A 101 18.51 -8.03 -1.64
C SER A 101 18.38 -7.98 -3.16
N ALA A 102 18.19 -6.79 -3.75
CA ALA A 102 18.10 -6.61 -5.19
C ALA A 102 19.39 -6.99 -5.92
N VAL A 103 20.55 -6.72 -5.30
CA VAL A 103 21.85 -7.18 -5.81
C VAL A 103 21.99 -8.69 -5.69
N ALA A 104 21.69 -9.27 -4.53
CA ALA A 104 21.84 -10.70 -4.29
C ALA A 104 20.90 -11.58 -5.13
N PHE A 105 19.66 -11.16 -5.39
CA PHE A 105 18.71 -11.95 -6.16
C PHE A 105 19.13 -12.13 -7.62
N ALA A 106 19.93 -11.21 -8.17
CA ALA A 106 20.56 -11.39 -9.47
C ALA A 106 21.62 -12.51 -9.49
N LEU A 107 22.09 -12.95 -8.32
CA LEU A 107 23.15 -13.93 -8.10
C LEU A 107 22.60 -15.26 -7.56
N PHE A 108 21.33 -15.58 -7.87
CA PHE A 108 20.58 -16.68 -7.23
C PHE A 108 21.24 -18.07 -7.25
N ASP A 109 22.24 -18.29 -8.12
CA ASP A 109 23.05 -19.53 -8.16
C ASP A 109 24.04 -19.63 -6.98
N ASP A 110 24.30 -18.54 -6.24
CA ASP A 110 25.13 -18.50 -5.03
C ASP A 110 24.26 -18.51 -3.76
N GLU A 111 24.45 -19.51 -2.90
CA GLU A 111 23.66 -19.66 -1.68
C GLU A 111 24.09 -18.71 -0.57
N VAL A 112 25.34 -18.25 -0.58
CA VAL A 112 25.93 -17.51 0.55
C VAL A 112 25.29 -16.13 0.74
N PRO A 113 25.16 -15.27 -0.29
CA PRO A 113 24.50 -13.97 -0.14
C PRO A 113 23.06 -14.10 0.34
N PHE A 114 22.36 -15.12 -0.17
CA PHE A 114 20.98 -15.36 0.17
C PHE A 114 20.81 -15.73 1.65
N LEU A 115 21.59 -16.69 2.14
CA LEU A 115 21.55 -17.11 3.55
C LEU A 115 21.94 -15.97 4.50
N ALA A 116 22.87 -15.11 4.10
CA ALA A 116 23.25 -13.93 4.87
C ALA A 116 22.09 -12.94 5.00
N LEU A 117 21.37 -12.66 3.91
CA LEU A 117 20.17 -11.82 3.94
C LEU A 117 19.06 -12.44 4.77
N LEU A 118 18.82 -13.75 4.66
CA LEU A 118 17.82 -14.44 5.48
C LEU A 118 18.12 -14.30 6.97
N SER A 119 19.37 -14.54 7.36
CA SER A 119 19.81 -14.36 8.74
C SER A 119 19.60 -12.92 9.21
N MET A 120 19.79 -11.93 8.33
CA MET A 120 19.54 -10.52 8.65
C MET A 120 18.05 -10.23 8.86
N VAL A 121 17.16 -10.71 7.98
CA VAL A 121 15.70 -10.51 8.14
C VAL A 121 15.17 -11.16 9.42
N ASP A 122 15.70 -12.33 9.76
CA ASP A 122 15.28 -13.06 10.96
C ASP A 122 15.75 -12.36 12.24
N ALA A 123 16.98 -11.82 12.24
CA ALA A 123 17.54 -11.12 13.39
C ALA A 123 16.97 -9.71 13.59
N GLU A 124 16.69 -8.98 12.50
CA GLU A 124 16.40 -7.54 12.54
C GLU A 124 15.07 -7.24 11.79
N PRO A 125 13.91 -7.28 12.49
CA PRO A 125 12.59 -7.17 11.87
C PRO A 125 12.35 -5.90 11.05
N VAL A 126 13.07 -4.81 11.36
CA VAL A 126 13.01 -3.53 10.62
C VAL A 126 13.37 -3.73 9.15
N THR A 127 14.30 -4.64 8.84
CA THR A 127 14.81 -4.90 7.48
C THR A 127 13.80 -5.65 6.59
N ARG A 128 12.80 -6.32 7.18
CA ARG A 128 11.81 -7.16 6.48
C ARG A 128 11.10 -6.40 5.35
N ARG A 129 10.80 -5.11 5.57
CA ARG A 129 10.12 -4.26 4.58
C ARG A 129 10.96 -4.09 3.32
N GLY A 130 12.26 -3.82 3.48
CA GLY A 130 13.21 -3.70 2.37
C GLY A 130 13.32 -4.99 1.58
N PHE A 131 13.44 -6.12 2.30
CA PHE A 131 13.51 -7.44 1.68
C PHE A 131 12.27 -7.77 0.85
N LEU A 132 11.06 -7.59 1.40
CA LEU A 132 9.81 -7.80 0.68
C LEU A 132 9.66 -6.86 -0.52
N SER A 133 10.12 -5.62 -0.39
CA SER A 133 10.15 -4.69 -1.51
C SER A 133 11.08 -5.18 -2.63
N ALA A 134 12.23 -5.78 -2.29
CA ALA A 134 13.12 -6.37 -3.29
C ALA A 134 12.49 -7.58 -3.99
N CYS A 135 11.74 -8.42 -3.27
CA CYS A 135 10.96 -9.51 -3.87
C CYS A 135 9.90 -8.98 -4.85
N ALA A 136 9.25 -7.86 -4.53
CA ALA A 136 8.28 -7.22 -5.42
C ALA A 136 8.91 -6.50 -6.62
N TRP A 137 10.19 -6.10 -6.50
CA TRP A 137 10.93 -5.31 -7.46
C TRP A 137 11.65 -6.15 -8.54
N CYS A 138 12.32 -7.22 -8.12
CA CYS A 138 13.18 -8.00 -9.00
C CYS A 138 12.38 -8.86 -9.99
N GLU A 139 13.05 -9.36 -11.03
CA GLU A 139 12.41 -10.19 -12.05
C GLU A 139 11.94 -11.54 -11.51
N GLU A 140 10.91 -12.13 -12.12
CA GLU A 140 10.35 -13.41 -11.68
C GLU A 140 11.40 -14.53 -11.64
N ARG A 141 12.30 -14.57 -12.63
CA ARG A 141 13.38 -15.56 -12.72
C ARG A 141 14.29 -15.52 -11.50
N GLN A 142 14.51 -14.34 -10.93
CA GLN A 142 15.39 -14.11 -9.77
C GLN A 142 14.66 -14.44 -8.46
N VAL A 143 13.38 -14.08 -8.35
CA VAL A 143 12.63 -14.15 -7.08
C VAL A 143 11.93 -15.49 -6.85
N ILE A 144 11.46 -16.18 -7.90
CA ILE A 144 10.76 -17.47 -7.74
C ILE A 144 11.62 -18.52 -7.01
N PRO A 145 12.91 -18.72 -7.34
CA PRO A 145 13.78 -19.65 -6.60
C PRO A 145 13.90 -19.29 -5.11
N VAL A 146 14.06 -18.00 -4.82
CA VAL A 146 14.11 -17.45 -3.45
C VAL A 146 12.81 -17.76 -2.70
N MET A 147 11.65 -17.54 -3.33
CA MET A 147 10.35 -17.83 -2.73
C MET A 147 10.14 -19.31 -2.44
N LYS A 148 10.63 -20.21 -3.33
CA LYS A 148 10.56 -21.66 -3.09
C LYS A 148 11.36 -22.07 -1.86
N ARG A 149 12.53 -21.45 -1.61
CA ARG A 149 13.33 -21.72 -0.41
C ARG A 149 12.59 -21.33 0.87
N PHE A 150 11.83 -20.23 0.87
CA PHE A 150 10.99 -19.85 2.02
C PHE A 150 9.96 -20.90 2.40
N PHE A 151 9.33 -21.53 1.40
CA PHE A 151 8.34 -22.57 1.64
C PHE A 151 8.93 -23.94 1.99
N GLN A 152 10.25 -24.09 1.87
CA GLN A 152 11.00 -25.26 2.33
C GLN A 152 11.58 -25.08 3.74
N SER A 153 11.53 -23.86 4.28
CA SER A 153 12.03 -23.54 5.63
C SER A 153 11.08 -24.05 6.72
N GLU A 154 11.66 -24.45 7.84
CA GLU A 154 10.92 -24.77 9.08
C GLU A 154 10.48 -23.49 9.84
N SER A 155 10.99 -22.32 9.45
CA SER A 155 10.64 -21.03 10.07
C SER A 155 9.30 -20.50 9.55
N LEU A 156 8.31 -20.37 10.44
CA LEU A 156 7.00 -19.76 10.12
C LEU A 156 7.12 -18.30 9.69
N GLN A 157 8.12 -17.58 10.22
CA GLN A 157 8.42 -16.20 9.80
C GLN A 157 8.86 -16.17 8.34
N GLN A 158 9.77 -17.05 7.95
CA GLN A 158 10.22 -17.20 6.57
C GLN A 158 9.07 -17.62 5.65
N TYR A 159 8.21 -18.52 6.11
CA TYR A 159 6.99 -18.90 5.40
C TYR A 159 6.07 -17.70 5.14
N GLY A 160 5.88 -16.84 6.16
CA GLY A 160 5.11 -15.61 6.05
C GLY A 160 5.71 -14.59 5.07
N ILE A 161 7.04 -14.49 5.02
CA ILE A 161 7.74 -13.66 4.02
C ILE A 161 7.44 -14.17 2.60
N GLY A 162 7.49 -15.48 2.38
CA GLY A 162 7.13 -16.08 1.09
C GLY A 162 5.69 -15.75 0.67
N ILE A 163 4.72 -15.83 1.60
CA ILE A 163 3.31 -15.49 1.33
C ILE A 163 3.15 -13.99 1.03
N ALA A 164 3.80 -13.12 1.80
CA ALA A 164 3.77 -11.69 1.56
C ALA A 164 4.39 -11.32 0.20
N ALA A 165 5.48 -11.98 -0.20
CA ALA A 165 6.10 -11.81 -1.52
C ALA A 165 5.14 -12.27 -2.64
N CYS A 166 4.48 -13.42 -2.48
CA CYS A 166 3.42 -13.88 -3.39
C CYS A 166 2.32 -12.83 -3.54
N ALA A 167 1.82 -12.31 -2.42
CA ALA A 167 0.78 -11.29 -2.41
C ALA A 167 1.24 -10.04 -3.17
N LEU A 168 2.40 -9.47 -2.85
CA LEU A 168 2.91 -8.26 -3.51
C LEU A 168 3.05 -8.41 -5.02
N ARG A 169 3.42 -9.61 -5.50
CA ARG A 169 3.57 -9.93 -6.93
C ARG A 169 2.29 -10.42 -7.59
N ARG A 170 1.19 -10.57 -6.84
CA ARG A 170 -0.06 -11.20 -7.29
C ARG A 170 0.13 -12.63 -7.85
N LEU A 171 1.07 -13.36 -7.26
CA LEU A 171 1.34 -14.76 -7.60
C LEU A 171 0.59 -15.68 -6.64
N ASN A 172 -0.15 -16.66 -7.18
CA ASN A 172 -0.85 -17.64 -6.37
C ASN A 172 0.17 -18.58 -5.68
N PRO A 173 0.23 -18.61 -4.32
CA PRO A 173 1.13 -19.50 -3.56
C PRO A 173 0.74 -20.99 -3.62
N GLY A 174 -0.40 -21.34 -4.21
CA GLY A 174 -0.93 -22.69 -4.27
C GLY A 174 -1.24 -23.25 -2.88
N LYS A 175 -0.95 -24.54 -2.66
CA LYS A 175 -1.31 -25.24 -1.40
C LYS A 175 -0.65 -24.67 -0.13
N VAL A 176 0.41 -23.90 -0.29
CA VAL A 176 1.17 -23.24 0.80
C VAL A 176 0.26 -22.31 1.62
N ILE A 177 -0.67 -21.59 0.99
CA ILE A 177 -1.56 -20.67 1.72
C ILE A 177 -2.46 -21.41 2.71
N HIS A 178 -2.90 -22.63 2.35
CA HIS A 178 -3.74 -23.43 3.22
C HIS A 178 -3.00 -23.83 4.49
N PHE A 179 -1.73 -24.24 4.37
CA PHE A 179 -0.89 -24.53 5.53
C PHE A 179 -0.84 -23.33 6.48
N ALA A 180 -0.52 -22.14 5.96
CA ALA A 180 -0.40 -20.93 6.76
C ALA A 180 -1.72 -20.49 7.43
N LEU A 181 -2.86 -20.68 6.76
CA LEU A 181 -4.17 -20.41 7.37
C LEU A 181 -4.48 -21.34 8.56
N THR A 182 -3.93 -22.55 8.57
CA THR A 182 -4.18 -23.55 9.62
C THR A 182 -3.18 -23.51 10.79
N GLN A 183 -2.08 -22.76 10.66
CA GLN A 183 -1.08 -22.70 11.72
C GLN A 183 -1.57 -21.88 12.92
N ASN A 184 -1.15 -22.30 14.11
CA ASN A 184 -1.40 -21.56 15.36
C ASN A 184 -0.35 -20.47 15.59
N ASP A 185 -0.06 -19.69 14.55
CA ASP A 185 0.79 -18.50 14.62
C ASP A 185 -0.01 -17.28 14.12
N PRO A 186 -0.36 -16.33 15.00
CA PRO A 186 -1.22 -15.21 14.64
C PRO A 186 -0.67 -14.34 13.51
N GLY A 187 0.64 -14.10 13.48
CA GLY A 187 1.29 -13.26 12.47
C GLY A 187 1.23 -13.88 11.08
N LEU A 188 1.54 -15.18 10.97
CA LEU A 188 1.43 -15.95 9.75
C LEU A 188 -0.03 -16.05 9.28
N GLN A 189 -0.97 -16.30 10.19
CA GLN A 189 -2.38 -16.39 9.83
C GLN A 189 -2.92 -15.05 9.33
N VAL A 190 -2.58 -13.93 9.97
CA VAL A 190 -2.93 -12.57 9.49
C VAL A 190 -2.36 -12.33 8.09
N CYS A 191 -1.10 -12.68 7.86
CA CYS A 191 -0.46 -12.56 6.54
C CYS A 191 -1.22 -13.39 5.48
N ALA A 192 -1.55 -14.64 5.81
CA ALA A 192 -2.26 -15.54 4.92
C ALA A 192 -3.71 -15.11 4.65
N LEU A 193 -4.43 -14.63 5.66
CA LEU A 193 -5.79 -14.08 5.51
C LEU A 193 -5.77 -12.92 4.53
N ARG A 194 -4.92 -11.92 4.76
CA ARG A 194 -4.78 -10.76 3.89
C ARG A 194 -4.40 -11.16 2.46
N ALA A 195 -3.40 -12.03 2.29
CA ALA A 195 -2.99 -12.51 0.97
C ALA A 195 -4.12 -13.24 0.24
N THR A 196 -4.93 -14.04 0.96
CA THR A 196 -6.10 -14.74 0.38
C THR A 196 -7.09 -13.75 -0.23
N GLY A 197 -7.39 -12.65 0.47
CA GLY A 197 -8.26 -11.58 -0.04
C GLY A 197 -7.65 -10.82 -1.21
N GLU A 198 -6.38 -10.41 -1.11
CA GLU A 198 -5.68 -9.66 -2.17
C GLU A 198 -5.52 -10.46 -3.46
N LEU A 199 -5.31 -11.78 -3.35
CA LEU A 199 -5.13 -12.70 -4.48
C LEU A 199 -6.46 -13.26 -5.02
N GLY A 200 -7.59 -12.95 -4.38
CA GLY A 200 -8.92 -13.41 -4.80
C GLY A 200 -9.10 -14.93 -4.74
N LEU A 201 -8.50 -15.61 -3.76
CA LEU A 201 -8.52 -17.07 -3.64
C LEU A 201 -9.85 -17.58 -3.07
N GLN A 202 -10.86 -17.67 -3.94
CA GLN A 202 -12.23 -18.08 -3.62
C GLN A 202 -12.32 -19.47 -2.98
N GLU A 203 -11.41 -20.38 -3.36
CA GLU A 203 -11.34 -21.74 -2.82
C GLU A 203 -11.14 -21.79 -1.29
N HIS A 204 -10.64 -20.71 -0.68
CA HIS A 204 -10.39 -20.63 0.75
C HIS A 204 -11.49 -19.90 1.53
N ALA A 205 -12.53 -19.37 0.88
CA ALA A 205 -13.59 -18.60 1.53
C ALA A 205 -14.28 -19.35 2.68
N HIS A 206 -14.55 -20.65 2.53
CA HIS A 206 -15.15 -21.46 3.61
C HIS A 206 -14.24 -21.53 4.86
N HIS A 207 -12.92 -21.65 4.65
CA HIS A 207 -11.97 -21.69 5.76
C HIS A 207 -11.85 -20.33 6.45
N LEU A 208 -11.84 -19.24 5.68
CA LEU A 208 -11.88 -17.86 6.22
C LEU A 208 -13.13 -17.62 7.08
N ARG A 209 -14.31 -18.13 6.68
CA ARG A 209 -15.54 -18.01 7.50
C ARG A 209 -15.43 -18.72 8.85
N ARG A 210 -14.72 -19.86 8.91
CA ARG A 210 -14.45 -20.55 10.19
C ARG A 210 -13.53 -19.72 11.07
N ILE A 211 -12.42 -19.23 10.51
CA ILE A 211 -11.49 -18.34 11.24
C ILE A 211 -12.23 -17.08 11.73
N PHE A 212 -13.08 -16.49 10.90
CA PHE A 212 -13.91 -15.34 11.27
C PHE A 212 -14.87 -15.66 12.43
N ALA A 213 -15.47 -16.85 12.49
CA ALA A 213 -16.34 -17.24 13.60
C ALA A 213 -15.59 -17.49 14.91
N ASP A 214 -14.38 -18.06 14.83
CA ASP A 214 -13.65 -18.58 15.98
C ASP A 214 -12.65 -17.57 16.58
N GLN A 215 -12.08 -16.68 15.77
CA GLN A 215 -11.00 -15.78 16.17
C GLN A 215 -11.48 -14.39 16.62
N LYS A 216 -10.58 -13.65 17.28
CA LYS A 216 -10.79 -12.26 17.73
C LYS A 216 -9.60 -11.38 17.31
N GLY A 217 -9.71 -10.08 17.55
CA GLY A 217 -8.62 -9.14 17.27
C GLY A 217 -8.29 -9.02 15.78
N GLU A 218 -6.99 -9.01 15.46
CA GLU A 218 -6.51 -8.72 14.10
C GLU A 218 -6.90 -9.80 13.08
N GLN A 219 -6.85 -11.08 13.47
CA GLN A 219 -7.27 -12.20 12.62
C GLN A 219 -8.75 -12.07 12.21
N HIS A 220 -9.61 -11.67 13.13
CA HIS A 220 -11.04 -11.45 12.87
C HIS A 220 -11.25 -10.33 11.83
N PHE A 221 -10.53 -9.21 11.98
CA PHE A 221 -10.58 -8.12 10.99
C PHE A 221 -10.11 -8.57 9.61
N TRP A 222 -8.94 -9.22 9.50
CA TRP A 222 -8.41 -9.62 8.20
C TRP A 222 -9.20 -10.75 7.54
N ALA A 223 -9.83 -11.63 8.31
CA ALA A 223 -10.79 -12.59 7.80
C ALA A 223 -12.03 -11.88 7.22
N ALA A 224 -12.60 -10.91 7.95
CA ALA A 224 -13.74 -10.13 7.47
C ALA A 224 -13.40 -9.34 6.19
N TRP A 225 -12.27 -8.62 6.19
CA TRP A 225 -11.81 -7.83 5.06
C TRP A 225 -11.63 -8.68 3.80
N SER A 226 -11.00 -9.84 3.95
CA SER A 226 -10.75 -10.76 2.84
C SER A 226 -12.04 -11.41 2.34
N LEU A 227 -12.95 -11.81 3.24
CA LEU A 227 -14.27 -12.35 2.87
C LEU A 227 -15.09 -11.33 2.08
N VAL A 228 -15.06 -10.05 2.45
CA VAL A 228 -15.77 -9.00 1.70
C VAL A 228 -15.19 -8.82 0.30
N LEU A 229 -13.86 -8.83 0.14
CA LEU A 229 -13.25 -8.85 -1.21
C LEU A 229 -13.67 -10.08 -2.02
N LEU A 230 -13.79 -11.24 -1.36
CA LEU A 230 -14.24 -12.47 -2.00
C LEU A 230 -15.77 -12.53 -2.26
N GLY A 231 -16.52 -11.48 -1.92
CA GLY A 231 -17.95 -11.39 -2.24
C GLY A 231 -18.90 -11.61 -1.07
N ASP A 232 -18.41 -11.79 0.16
CA ASP A 232 -19.28 -11.86 1.34
C ASP A 232 -19.94 -10.49 1.59
N ARG A 233 -21.28 -10.47 1.66
CA ARG A 233 -22.09 -9.27 1.92
C ARG A 233 -22.94 -9.42 3.20
N GLY A 234 -22.64 -10.43 4.01
CA GLY A 234 -23.35 -10.73 5.25
C GLY A 234 -22.50 -10.35 6.49
N PRO A 235 -22.27 -11.28 7.43
CA PRO A 235 -21.60 -10.99 8.70
C PRO A 235 -20.22 -10.34 8.58
N ALA A 236 -19.45 -10.69 7.55
CA ALA A 236 -18.13 -10.10 7.33
C ALA A 236 -18.23 -8.59 6.99
N LEU A 237 -19.20 -8.22 6.16
CA LEU A 237 -19.46 -6.80 5.82
C LEU A 237 -20.01 -6.04 7.03
N GLU A 238 -20.90 -6.64 7.82
CA GLU A 238 -21.38 -6.05 9.07
C GLU A 238 -20.24 -5.77 10.04
N GLN A 239 -19.26 -6.67 10.14
CA GLN A 239 -18.08 -6.45 10.96
C GLN A 239 -17.25 -5.26 10.46
N LEU A 240 -17.04 -5.11 9.15
CA LEU A 240 -16.37 -3.92 8.62
C LEU A 240 -17.16 -2.64 8.90
N CYS A 241 -18.50 -2.68 8.83
CA CYS A 241 -19.35 -1.55 9.16
C CYS A 241 -19.26 -1.16 10.65
N ARG A 242 -19.00 -2.12 11.56
CA ARG A 242 -18.70 -1.81 12.96
C ARG A 242 -17.33 -1.16 13.09
N VAL A 243 -16.30 -1.76 12.47
CA VAL A 243 -14.91 -1.29 12.56
C VAL A 243 -14.73 0.10 11.93
N MET A 244 -15.48 0.45 10.87
CA MET A 244 -15.37 1.76 10.25
C MET A 244 -15.88 2.91 11.15
N GLN A 245 -16.68 2.61 12.17
CA GLN A 245 -17.19 3.59 13.15
C GLN A 245 -16.33 3.66 14.42
N ASP A 246 -15.38 2.73 14.61
CA ASP A 246 -14.47 2.73 15.76
C ASP A 246 -13.18 3.49 15.42
N THR A 247 -13.14 4.78 15.79
CA THR A 247 -12.01 5.68 15.48
C THR A 247 -10.70 5.28 16.16
N GLN A 248 -10.75 4.43 17.18
CA GLN A 248 -9.57 3.92 17.87
C GLN A 248 -9.05 2.62 17.25
N HIS A 249 -9.82 1.99 16.36
CA HIS A 249 -9.41 0.74 15.73
C HIS A 249 -8.27 0.98 14.70
N PRO A 250 -7.13 0.27 14.79
CA PRO A 250 -5.98 0.47 13.88
C PRO A 250 -6.29 0.29 12.38
N CYS A 251 -7.36 -0.43 12.07
CA CYS A 251 -7.82 -0.69 10.70
C CYS A 251 -9.11 0.06 10.31
N GLN A 252 -9.54 1.07 11.07
CA GLN A 252 -10.76 1.85 10.80
C GLN A 252 -10.81 2.39 9.37
N SER A 253 -9.73 3.04 8.90
CA SER A 253 -9.68 3.64 7.57
C SER A 253 -9.78 2.60 6.44
N ARG A 254 -9.19 1.41 6.64
CA ARG A 254 -9.32 0.27 5.71
C ARG A 254 -10.74 -0.27 5.69
N ALA A 255 -11.38 -0.37 6.86
CA ALA A 255 -12.77 -0.80 6.97
C ALA A 255 -13.71 0.20 6.28
N LEU A 256 -13.55 1.50 6.53
CA LEU A 256 -14.33 2.56 5.90
C LEU A 256 -14.21 2.51 4.38
N SER A 257 -12.98 2.42 3.87
CA SER A 257 -12.71 2.35 2.43
C SER A 257 -13.38 1.16 1.75
N LEU A 258 -13.35 -0.02 2.37
CA LEU A 258 -13.94 -1.22 1.78
C LEU A 258 -15.46 -1.32 2.00
N ALA A 259 -15.95 -1.02 3.20
CA ALA A 259 -17.36 -1.18 3.57
C ALA A 259 -18.28 -0.28 2.74
N ILE A 260 -17.96 1.01 2.61
CA ILE A 260 -18.80 1.98 1.85
C ILE A 260 -18.89 1.58 0.37
N ARG A 261 -17.86 0.93 -0.19
CA ARG A 261 -17.85 0.41 -1.57
C ARG A 261 -18.64 -0.89 -1.73
N ALA A 262 -18.64 -1.73 -0.70
CA ALA A 262 -19.27 -3.05 -0.72
C ALA A 262 -20.77 -3.01 -0.35
N LEU A 263 -21.20 -1.99 0.40
CA LEU A 263 -22.59 -1.76 0.76
C LEU A 263 -23.43 -1.33 -0.47
N PRO A 264 -24.73 -1.69 -0.51
CA PRO A 264 -25.68 -1.08 -1.45
C PRO A 264 -25.75 0.44 -1.26
N PHE A 265 -25.96 1.18 -2.35
CA PHE A 265 -25.92 2.66 -2.38
C PHE A 265 -26.73 3.31 -1.26
N ASP A 266 -27.99 2.92 -1.08
CA ASP A 266 -28.87 3.50 -0.05
C ASP A 266 -28.34 3.22 1.36
N ARG A 267 -27.86 2.01 1.63
CA ARG A 267 -27.31 1.65 2.94
C ARG A 267 -25.99 2.39 3.22
N SER A 268 -25.17 2.63 2.20
CA SER A 268 -23.99 3.50 2.34
C SER A 268 -24.41 4.91 2.75
N GLY A 269 -25.47 5.45 2.13
CA GLY A 269 -26.07 6.73 2.51
C GLY A 269 -26.55 6.76 3.96
N ASP A 270 -27.26 5.73 4.42
CA ASP A 270 -27.73 5.62 5.80
C ASP A 270 -26.57 5.66 6.82
N TYR A 271 -25.48 4.93 6.55
CA TYR A 271 -24.29 4.95 7.40
C TYR A 271 -23.60 6.32 7.41
N ILE A 272 -23.51 6.99 6.26
CA ILE A 272 -22.93 8.33 6.15
C ILE A 272 -23.75 9.33 6.96
N ASN A 273 -25.08 9.32 6.81
CA ASN A 273 -25.98 10.22 7.52
C ASN A 273 -25.86 10.00 9.04
N ASN A 274 -25.89 8.74 9.50
CA ASN A 274 -25.72 8.42 10.91
C ASN A 274 -24.36 8.89 11.46
N MET A 275 -23.26 8.64 10.74
CA MET A 275 -21.93 9.15 11.15
C MET A 275 -21.86 10.68 11.16
N SER A 276 -22.62 11.37 10.29
CA SER A 276 -22.63 12.84 10.24
C SER A 276 -23.31 13.47 11.45
N GLU A 277 -24.25 12.75 12.08
CA GLU A 277 -25.00 13.18 13.27
C GLU A 277 -24.31 12.82 14.60
N GLN A 278 -23.34 11.90 14.56
CA GLN A 278 -22.60 11.46 15.74
C GLN A 278 -21.35 12.32 16.00
N ASP A 279 -21.23 12.80 17.24
CA ASP A 279 -20.05 13.52 17.71
C ASP A 279 -18.79 12.64 17.55
N GLY A 280 -17.75 13.21 16.92
CA GLY A 280 -16.47 12.53 16.69
C GLY A 280 -16.40 11.67 15.42
N LEU A 281 -17.49 11.51 14.66
CA LEU A 281 -17.51 10.76 13.39
C LEU A 281 -17.67 11.63 12.13
N SER A 282 -17.82 12.95 12.27
CA SER A 282 -18.03 13.85 11.13
C SER A 282 -16.91 13.76 10.09
N ARG A 283 -15.66 13.58 10.53
CA ARG A 283 -14.50 13.37 9.62
C ARG A 283 -14.67 12.10 8.78
N GLN A 284 -15.12 11.00 9.40
CA GLN A 284 -15.35 9.72 8.73
C GLN A 284 -16.53 9.82 7.75
N ALA A 285 -17.58 10.55 8.11
CA ALA A 285 -18.70 10.84 7.21
C ALA A 285 -18.24 11.61 5.96
N VAL A 286 -17.42 12.67 6.11
CA VAL A 286 -16.86 13.42 4.96
C VAL A 286 -16.03 12.52 4.04
N ILE A 287 -15.14 11.70 4.61
CA ILE A 287 -14.32 10.77 3.83
C ILE A 287 -15.22 9.74 3.11
N ALA A 288 -16.26 9.24 3.77
CA ALA A 288 -17.20 8.29 3.21
C ALA A 288 -18.02 8.88 2.06
N CYS A 289 -18.41 10.16 2.10
CA CYS A 289 -19.03 10.85 0.97
C CYS A 289 -18.14 10.81 -0.28
N GLY A 290 -16.86 11.14 -0.13
CA GLY A 290 -15.88 11.07 -1.22
C GLY A 290 -15.64 9.66 -1.74
N ILE A 291 -15.76 8.63 -0.89
CA ILE A 291 -15.68 7.21 -1.28
C ILE A 291 -16.91 6.75 -2.05
N LEU A 292 -18.10 7.08 -1.55
CA LEU A 292 -19.37 6.68 -2.15
C LEU A 292 -19.52 7.34 -3.52
N GLY A 293 -19.16 8.63 -3.63
CA GLY A 293 -19.25 9.36 -4.88
C GLY A 293 -20.63 9.93 -5.16
N ALA A 294 -21.47 10.11 -4.14
CA ALA A 294 -22.88 10.49 -4.29
C ALA A 294 -23.02 12.02 -4.44
N PRO A 295 -23.55 12.55 -5.57
CA PRO A 295 -23.75 13.99 -5.76
C PRO A 295 -24.66 14.65 -4.72
N GLU A 296 -25.56 13.87 -4.11
CA GLU A 296 -26.47 14.31 -3.04
C GLU A 296 -25.72 14.75 -1.78
N SER A 297 -24.48 14.28 -1.58
CA SER A 297 -23.65 14.68 -0.46
C SER A 297 -23.00 16.05 -0.65
N ILE A 298 -22.97 16.60 -1.87
CA ILE A 298 -22.23 17.83 -2.18
C ILE A 298 -22.73 19.04 -1.38
N PRO A 299 -24.04 19.33 -1.24
CA PRO A 299 -24.50 20.45 -0.43
C PRO A 299 -24.02 20.36 1.03
N TRP A 300 -23.98 19.15 1.60
CA TRP A 300 -23.46 18.93 2.95
C TRP A 300 -21.94 19.09 3.02
N LEU A 301 -21.20 18.58 2.02
CA LEU A 301 -19.75 18.80 1.92
C LEU A 301 -19.40 20.29 1.85
N ILE A 302 -20.15 21.08 1.08
CA ILE A 302 -19.99 22.54 1.00
C ILE A 302 -20.24 23.17 2.37
N HIS A 303 -21.27 22.72 3.10
CA HIS A 303 -21.49 23.19 4.48
C HIS A 303 -20.31 22.82 5.41
N CYS A 304 -19.74 21.62 5.28
CA CYS A 304 -18.55 21.21 6.03
C CYS A 304 -17.31 22.07 5.73
N MET A 305 -17.23 22.71 4.55
CA MET A 305 -16.12 23.62 4.23
C MET A 305 -16.11 24.89 5.09
N SER A 306 -17.22 25.22 5.76
CA SER A 306 -17.26 26.30 6.76
C SER A 306 -16.70 25.90 8.12
N ASN A 307 -16.35 24.62 8.33
CA ASN A 307 -15.75 24.12 9.57
C ASN A 307 -14.24 23.91 9.38
N ALA A 308 -13.43 24.61 10.17
CA ALA A 308 -11.97 24.55 10.11
C ALA A 308 -11.39 23.12 10.21
N SER A 309 -12.01 22.23 10.98
CA SER A 309 -11.52 20.85 11.14
C SER A 309 -11.87 19.92 9.96
N LEU A 310 -12.82 20.32 9.11
CA LEU A 310 -13.35 19.51 8.01
C LEU A 310 -13.06 20.10 6.63
N VAL A 311 -12.66 21.37 6.54
CA VAL A 311 -12.56 22.11 5.28
C VAL A 311 -11.69 21.42 4.23
N CYS A 312 -10.47 21.01 4.57
CA CYS A 312 -9.56 20.36 3.61
C CYS A 312 -10.09 19.01 3.14
N ILE A 313 -10.61 18.18 4.06
CA ILE A 313 -11.15 16.85 3.71
C ILE A 313 -12.47 16.93 2.94
N ALA A 314 -13.27 17.97 3.18
CA ALA A 314 -14.49 18.24 2.43
C ALA A 314 -14.17 18.71 1.01
N GLY A 315 -13.14 19.55 0.85
CA GLY A 315 -12.55 19.91 -0.44
C GLY A 315 -12.09 18.69 -1.22
N ASP A 316 -11.31 17.83 -0.57
CA ASP A 316 -10.86 16.56 -1.15
C ASP A 316 -12.03 15.67 -1.60
N ALA A 317 -13.05 15.51 -0.75
CA ALA A 317 -14.23 14.71 -1.08
C ALA A 317 -14.98 15.32 -2.27
N PHE A 318 -15.17 16.65 -2.29
CA PHE A 318 -15.77 17.37 -3.40
C PHE A 318 -14.99 17.14 -4.70
N SER A 319 -13.68 17.36 -4.71
CA SER A 319 -12.81 17.15 -5.89
C SER A 319 -12.81 15.69 -6.36
N ARG A 320 -12.87 14.73 -5.42
CA ARG A 320 -13.01 13.30 -5.78
C ARG A 320 -14.32 13.00 -6.47
N ILE A 321 -15.43 13.64 -6.11
CA ILE A 321 -16.74 13.45 -6.75
C ILE A 321 -16.78 14.16 -8.11
N THR A 322 -16.38 15.44 -8.14
CA THR A 322 -16.61 16.35 -9.27
C THR A 322 -15.46 16.38 -10.28
N GLY A 323 -14.27 15.93 -9.91
CA GLY A 323 -13.06 15.99 -10.75
C GLY A 323 -12.43 17.37 -10.87
N VAL A 324 -12.97 18.36 -10.15
CA VAL A 324 -12.50 19.73 -10.17
C VAL A 324 -11.17 19.86 -9.44
N ALA A 325 -10.19 20.50 -10.07
CA ALA A 325 -8.97 20.94 -9.40
C ALA A 325 -9.22 22.33 -8.80
N LEU A 326 -9.46 22.40 -7.49
CA LEU A 326 -9.92 23.61 -6.80
C LEU A 326 -8.96 24.79 -6.97
N ASP A 327 -7.66 24.52 -6.93
CA ASP A 327 -6.57 25.47 -7.14
C ASP A 327 -6.61 26.09 -8.54
N LYS A 328 -6.75 25.26 -9.57
CA LYS A 328 -6.75 25.70 -10.98
C LYS A 328 -8.00 26.49 -11.34
N GLU A 329 -9.12 26.19 -10.70
CA GLU A 329 -10.40 26.88 -10.90
C GLU A 329 -10.56 28.11 -10.00
N GLY A 330 -9.54 28.46 -9.19
CA GLY A 330 -9.58 29.64 -8.31
C GLY A 330 -10.61 29.53 -7.17
N LEU A 331 -10.98 28.29 -6.82
CA LEU A 331 -11.98 27.93 -5.80
C LEU A 331 -11.38 27.77 -4.39
N ILE A 332 -10.17 28.30 -4.20
CA ILE A 332 -9.46 28.29 -2.92
C ILE A 332 -9.49 29.67 -2.28
N THR A 333 -9.25 29.69 -0.98
CA THR A 333 -8.98 30.86 -0.16
C THR A 333 -7.60 30.72 0.49
N GLU A 334 -7.09 31.81 1.05
CA GLU A 334 -5.91 31.73 1.91
C GLU A 334 -6.23 30.87 3.16
N PRO A 335 -5.26 30.07 3.65
CA PRO A 335 -5.39 29.41 4.93
C PRO A 335 -5.71 30.45 6.02
N PRO A 336 -6.59 30.12 6.98
CA PRO A 336 -6.72 30.95 8.17
C PRO A 336 -5.35 31.07 8.86
N CYS A 337 -5.13 32.15 9.59
CA CYS A 337 -4.00 32.26 10.48
C CYS A 337 -4.20 31.23 11.61
N ILE A 338 -3.58 30.07 11.46
CA ILE A 338 -3.63 28.97 12.43
C ILE A 338 -2.48 29.18 13.41
N ASP A 339 -2.74 29.10 14.71
CA ASP A 339 -1.65 29.11 15.68
C ASP A 339 -0.81 27.83 15.48
N PRO A 340 0.52 27.88 15.62
CA PRO A 340 1.39 26.71 15.39
C PRO A 340 1.04 25.48 16.23
N GLU A 341 0.34 25.67 17.37
CA GLU A 341 -0.15 24.58 18.22
C GLU A 341 -1.39 23.86 17.64
N ASP A 342 -2.10 24.50 16.70
CA ASP A 342 -3.26 23.99 15.98
C ASP A 342 -2.93 23.48 14.56
N GLU A 343 -1.65 23.55 14.13
CA GLU A 343 -1.16 23.00 12.85
C GLU A 343 -1.07 21.46 12.82
N ASP A 344 -1.20 20.81 13.98
CA ASP A 344 -1.02 19.35 14.13
C ASP A 344 -1.97 18.56 13.21
N GLY A 345 -1.42 18.05 12.10
CA GLY A 345 -2.12 17.20 11.14
C GLY A 345 -2.65 17.89 9.87
N ILE A 346 -2.32 19.17 9.67
CA ILE A 346 -2.52 19.87 8.39
C ILE A 346 -1.27 19.69 7.54
N SER A 347 -1.44 19.22 6.31
CA SER A 347 -0.33 19.13 5.35
C SER A 347 0.08 20.54 4.92
N ASP A 348 1.37 20.81 4.75
CA ASP A 348 1.87 22.09 4.21
C ASP A 348 1.23 22.41 2.84
N ASP A 349 0.92 21.37 2.07
CA ASP A 349 0.23 21.45 0.76
C ASP A 349 -1.30 21.40 0.83
N ALA A 350 -1.91 21.59 2.01
CA ALA A 350 -3.36 21.50 2.17
C ALA A 350 -4.08 22.60 1.36
N CYS A 351 -4.98 22.18 0.49
CA CYS A 351 -5.88 23.07 -0.21
C CYS A 351 -6.96 23.59 0.76
N TRP A 352 -7.19 24.91 0.79
CA TRP A 352 -8.23 25.57 1.60
C TRP A 352 -9.41 26.01 0.72
N PRO A 353 -10.44 25.16 0.57
CA PRO A 353 -11.66 25.48 -0.17
C PRO A 353 -12.34 26.79 0.24
N ASP A 354 -12.74 27.60 -0.75
CA ASP A 354 -13.68 28.70 -0.55
C ASP A 354 -15.11 28.19 -0.75
N ALA A 355 -15.83 27.97 0.35
CA ALA A 355 -17.18 27.40 0.35
C ALA A 355 -18.17 28.20 -0.52
N ASN A 356 -18.05 29.54 -0.57
CA ASN A 356 -18.97 30.38 -1.34
C ASN A 356 -18.72 30.25 -2.84
N LYS A 357 -17.44 30.27 -3.27
CA LYS A 357 -17.09 30.07 -4.68
C LYS A 357 -17.47 28.67 -5.15
N ILE A 358 -17.24 27.66 -4.30
CA ILE A 358 -17.58 26.27 -4.61
C ILE A 358 -19.09 26.07 -4.71
N ASP A 359 -19.90 26.70 -3.85
CA ASP A 359 -21.35 26.66 -3.99
C ASP A 359 -21.80 27.27 -5.33
N GLN A 360 -21.30 28.44 -5.69
CA GLN A 360 -21.60 29.08 -6.98
C GLN A 360 -21.21 28.19 -8.17
N TRP A 361 -20.03 27.57 -8.10
CA TRP A 361 -19.58 26.59 -9.09
C TRP A 361 -20.56 25.41 -9.14
N TRP A 362 -20.95 24.86 -7.99
CA TRP A 362 -21.85 23.71 -7.91
C TRP A 362 -23.23 24.01 -8.48
N GLN A 363 -23.82 25.17 -8.17
CA GLN A 363 -25.11 25.57 -8.73
C GLN A 363 -25.10 25.60 -10.26
N SER A 364 -23.95 25.93 -10.86
CA SER A 364 -23.76 26.00 -12.31
C SER A 364 -23.54 24.62 -12.97
N HIS A 365 -23.08 23.61 -12.22
CA HIS A 365 -22.71 22.30 -12.75
C HIS A 365 -23.61 21.15 -12.30
N LYS A 366 -24.44 21.33 -11.25
CA LYS A 366 -25.24 20.25 -10.66
C LYS A 366 -26.15 19.49 -11.64
N THR A 367 -26.57 20.11 -12.74
CA THR A 367 -27.45 19.49 -13.75
C THR A 367 -26.78 18.37 -14.54
N THR A 368 -25.45 18.28 -14.56
CA THR A 368 -24.72 17.15 -15.19
C THR A 368 -24.68 15.89 -14.32
N TYR A 369 -25.11 16.00 -13.06
CA TYR A 369 -25.07 14.92 -12.08
C TYR A 369 -26.46 14.32 -11.89
N VAL A 370 -26.51 12.99 -11.83
CA VAL A 370 -27.75 12.23 -11.66
C VAL A 370 -27.77 11.63 -10.26
N SER A 371 -28.88 11.82 -9.56
CA SER A 371 -29.12 11.23 -8.24
C SER A 371 -29.15 9.70 -8.31
N GLY A 372 -28.72 9.03 -7.24
CA GLY A 372 -28.64 7.58 -7.12
C GLY A 372 -27.47 6.95 -7.87
N GLN A 373 -26.49 7.75 -8.31
CA GLN A 373 -25.34 7.29 -9.09
C GLN A 373 -24.04 7.64 -8.38
N ARG A 374 -23.05 6.76 -8.52
CA ARG A 374 -21.69 7.02 -8.02
C ARG A 374 -20.90 7.77 -9.09
N TYR A 375 -20.22 8.83 -8.67
CA TYR A 375 -19.30 9.61 -9.49
C TYR A 375 -17.89 9.56 -8.91
N LEU A 376 -16.92 9.58 -9.80
CA LEU A 376 -15.52 9.69 -9.47
C LEU A 376 -14.86 10.58 -10.51
N LEU A 377 -14.18 11.62 -10.08
CA LEU A 377 -13.51 12.59 -10.93
C LEU A 377 -14.42 13.14 -12.04
N GLY A 378 -15.67 13.48 -11.70
CA GLY A 378 -16.63 14.15 -12.59
C GLY A 378 -17.35 13.22 -13.57
N ARG A 379 -17.03 11.92 -13.59
CA ARG A 379 -17.68 10.92 -14.44
C ARG A 379 -18.40 9.87 -13.61
N LYS A 380 -19.47 9.32 -14.17
CA LYS A 380 -20.15 8.16 -13.59
C LYS A 380 -19.16 7.02 -13.44
N LEU A 381 -19.25 6.29 -12.34
CA LEU A 381 -18.38 5.17 -12.06
C LEU A 381 -18.81 3.96 -12.90
N ASP A 382 -18.05 3.69 -13.96
CA ASP A 382 -18.16 2.50 -14.79
C ASP A 382 -16.79 1.83 -14.95
N ARG A 383 -16.77 0.65 -15.59
CA ARG A 383 -15.55 -0.14 -15.75
C ARG A 383 -14.47 0.59 -16.56
N GLU A 384 -14.85 1.25 -17.65
CA GLU A 384 -13.91 1.94 -18.52
C GLU A 384 -13.23 3.09 -17.76
N HIS A 385 -14.03 3.86 -17.03
CA HIS A 385 -13.53 4.95 -16.19
C HIS A 385 -12.63 4.44 -15.06
N MET A 386 -13.00 3.34 -14.38
CA MET A 386 -12.16 2.76 -13.33
C MET A 386 -10.78 2.34 -13.84
N LEU A 387 -10.70 1.73 -15.04
CA LEU A 387 -9.43 1.34 -15.65
C LEU A 387 -8.59 2.57 -16.04
N SER A 388 -9.22 3.59 -16.64
CA SER A 388 -8.53 4.85 -16.96
C SER A 388 -7.96 5.53 -15.72
N VAL A 389 -8.73 5.59 -14.63
CA VAL A 389 -8.29 6.16 -13.35
C VAL A 389 -7.17 5.35 -12.69
N LEU A 390 -7.15 4.02 -12.89
CA LEU A 390 -6.07 3.17 -12.39
C LEU A 390 -4.72 3.51 -13.06
N GLU A 391 -4.74 4.00 -14.31
CA GLU A 391 -3.56 4.37 -15.08
C GLU A 391 -3.12 5.82 -14.84
N SER A 392 -4.06 6.78 -14.77
CA SER A 392 -3.75 8.21 -14.77
C SER A 392 -4.04 8.95 -13.45
N GLY A 393 -4.80 8.34 -12.54
CA GLY A 393 -5.23 8.97 -11.29
C GLY A 393 -4.12 9.11 -10.24
N THR A 394 -4.43 9.85 -9.17
CA THR A 394 -3.58 9.91 -7.98
C THR A 394 -3.66 8.62 -7.17
N GLN A 395 -2.67 8.35 -6.31
CA GLN A 395 -2.55 7.13 -5.52
C GLN A 395 -3.76 6.89 -4.62
N ALA A 396 -4.35 7.92 -4.03
CA ALA A 396 -5.56 7.76 -3.23
C ALA A 396 -6.74 7.24 -4.07
N VAL A 397 -6.92 7.79 -5.28
CA VAL A 397 -8.02 7.38 -6.15
C VAL A 397 -7.73 6.02 -6.79
N ARG A 398 -6.50 5.78 -7.27
CA ARG A 398 -6.03 4.47 -7.80
C ARG A 398 -6.29 3.33 -6.80
N ARG A 399 -5.95 3.53 -5.52
CA ARG A 399 -6.23 2.54 -4.46
C ARG A 399 -7.73 2.27 -4.29
N GLY A 400 -8.55 3.32 -4.39
CA GLY A 400 -10.00 3.20 -4.35
C GLY A 400 -10.56 2.38 -5.50
N VAL A 401 -10.20 2.71 -6.75
CA VAL A 401 -10.70 1.99 -7.93
C VAL A 401 -10.20 0.55 -8.01
N ALA A 402 -9.02 0.23 -7.46
CA ALA A 402 -8.58 -1.15 -7.33
C ALA A 402 -9.56 -1.99 -6.48
N LEU A 403 -10.11 -1.43 -5.40
CA LEU A 403 -11.13 -2.09 -4.59
C LEU A 403 -12.47 -2.18 -5.32
N ASP A 404 -12.91 -1.11 -6.01
CA ASP A 404 -14.16 -1.12 -6.79
C ASP A 404 -14.11 -2.15 -7.94
N LEU A 405 -12.95 -2.29 -8.61
CA LEU A 405 -12.72 -3.31 -9.65
C LEU A 405 -12.76 -4.74 -9.10
N MET A 406 -12.20 -4.96 -7.90
CA MET A 406 -12.27 -6.26 -7.22
C MET A 406 -13.72 -6.60 -6.82
N LEU A 407 -14.43 -5.66 -6.21
CA LEU A 407 -15.81 -5.86 -5.73
C LEU A 407 -16.84 -6.05 -6.84
N SER A 408 -16.60 -5.46 -8.02
CA SER A 408 -17.45 -5.64 -9.21
C SER A 408 -17.22 -6.97 -9.94
N GLY A 409 -16.23 -7.77 -9.51
CA GLY A 409 -15.88 -9.04 -10.16
C GLY A 409 -15.19 -8.86 -11.52
N HIS A 410 -14.75 -7.65 -11.87
CA HIS A 410 -14.03 -7.37 -13.12
C HIS A 410 -12.55 -7.76 -13.07
N HIS A 411 -12.00 -7.96 -11.87
CA HIS A 411 -10.65 -8.48 -11.64
C HIS A 411 -10.70 -9.71 -10.74
N SER A 412 -9.81 -10.68 -11.01
CA SER A 412 -9.66 -11.89 -10.20
C SER A 412 -8.79 -11.69 -8.95
N PHE A 413 -8.06 -10.57 -8.85
CA PHE A 413 -7.23 -10.19 -7.72
C PHE A 413 -7.21 -8.65 -7.58
N LEU A 414 -6.87 -8.15 -6.39
CA LEU A 414 -6.79 -6.73 -6.11
C LEU A 414 -5.57 -6.10 -6.79
N CYS A 415 -5.71 -5.14 -7.70
CA CYS A 415 -4.54 -4.50 -8.34
C CYS A 415 -3.54 -3.91 -7.31
N ASN A 416 -2.24 -4.14 -7.51
CA ASN A 416 -1.19 -3.54 -6.67
C ASN A 416 -0.81 -2.15 -7.20
N THR A 417 -1.38 -1.09 -6.62
CA THR A 417 -1.16 0.29 -7.10
C THR A 417 0.21 0.87 -6.76
N ALA A 418 1.00 0.16 -5.95
CA ALA A 418 2.36 0.55 -5.57
C ALA A 418 3.43 0.01 -6.56
N GLN A 419 3.03 -0.80 -7.54
CA GLN A 419 3.89 -1.21 -8.66
C GLN A 419 3.59 -0.32 -9.87
N SER A 420 4.67 0.03 -10.59
CA SER A 420 4.66 0.98 -11.72
C SER A 420 4.45 0.32 -13.07
#